data_AF-A0A954TI95-F1
#
_entry.id   AF-A0A954TI95-F1
#
_cell.length_a   1.000
_cell.length_b   1.000
_cell.length_c   1.000
_cell.angle_alpha   90.00
_cell.angle_beta   90.00
_cell.angle_gamma   90.00
#
_symmetry.space_group_name_H-M   'P 1'
#
loop_
_entity.id
_entity.type
_entity.pdbx_description
1 polymer ?
#
loop_
_entity_poly.entity_id
_entity_poly.type
_entity_poly.pdbx_seq_one_letter_code
_entity_poly.pdbx_strand_id
1 'polypeptide(L)'
;SGYDLGEDLRVVLMSVTEGEDKPEKYPSLFHSADVALLTKIDLADVVEFDRARAYASIESVRPGMRIIETSAKTGAGVDDWIAYLVARREDRPA
;
A
#
# COMPACT_ATOMS: atom_id res chain seq x y z
N SER A 1 11.48 -1.71 -11.09
CA SER A 1 12.64 -2.53 -10.71
C SER A 1 12.15 -3.61 -9.78
N GLY A 2 12.49 -4.88 -10.01
CA GLY A 2 11.94 -6.03 -9.27
C GLY A 2 13.04 -6.99 -8.83
N TYR A 3 14.14 -6.44 -8.31
CA TYR A 3 15.24 -7.25 -7.80
C TYR A 3 14.88 -7.74 -6.41
N ASP A 4 15.09 -9.02 -6.18
CA ASP A 4 15.07 -9.62 -4.85
C ASP A 4 16.31 -9.16 -4.08
N LEU A 5 16.10 -8.55 -2.92
CA LEU A 5 17.14 -8.06 -2.03
C LEU A 5 17.30 -8.97 -0.79
N GLY A 6 16.62 -10.10 -0.75
CA GLY A 6 16.48 -10.93 0.45
C GLY A 6 15.59 -10.27 1.50
N GLU A 7 14.70 -9.35 1.10
CA GLU A 7 13.75 -8.74 2.01
C GLU A 7 12.65 -9.72 2.42
N ASP A 8 12.28 -9.70 3.70
CA ASP A 8 11.16 -10.51 4.15
C ASP A 8 9.83 -9.91 3.65
N LEU A 9 9.70 -8.59 3.53
CA LEU A 9 8.45 -7.89 3.19
C LEU A 9 8.70 -6.86 2.08
N ARG A 10 7.92 -6.90 1.01
CA ARG A 10 7.90 -5.83 0.01
C ARG A 10 6.65 -4.97 0.16
N VAL A 11 6.85 -3.67 0.33
CA VAL A 11 5.77 -2.70 0.53
C VAL A 11 5.77 -1.72 -0.63
N VAL A 12 4.61 -1.55 -1.27
CA VAL A 12 4.41 -0.48 -2.27
C VAL A 12 3.70 0.70 -1.62
N LEU A 13 4.17 1.91 -1.89
CA LEU A 13 3.48 3.13 -1.50
C LEU A 13 2.85 3.75 -2.75
N MET A 14 1.58 4.13 -2.62
CA MET A 14 0.86 4.90 -3.62
C MET A 14 0.19 6.07 -2.90
N SER A 15 0.43 7.30 -3.31
CA SER A 15 -0.26 8.45 -2.70
C SER A 15 -1.57 8.76 -3.42
N VAL A 16 -2.59 9.24 -2.69
CA VAL A 16 -3.88 9.63 -3.29
C VAL A 16 -3.72 10.69 -4.39
N THR A 17 -2.66 11.50 -4.31
CA THR A 17 -2.34 12.54 -5.31
C THR A 17 -1.83 12.01 -6.64
N GLU A 18 -1.53 10.72 -6.74
CA GLU A 18 -1.02 10.09 -7.96
C GLU A 18 -2.12 9.56 -8.89
N GLY A 19 -3.35 9.45 -8.39
CA GLY A 19 -4.49 8.86 -9.10
C GLY A 19 -4.64 7.34 -8.86
N GLU A 20 -5.83 6.83 -9.12
CA GLU A 20 -6.27 5.47 -8.77
C GLU A 20 -5.69 4.38 -9.68
N ASP A 21 -5.27 4.75 -10.89
CA ASP A 21 -4.88 3.82 -11.97
C ASP A 21 -3.40 3.42 -11.97
N LYS A 22 -2.67 3.78 -10.91
CA LYS A 22 -1.26 3.42 -10.74
C LYS A 22 -1.00 1.91 -10.73
N PRO A 23 -1.83 1.05 -10.13
CA PRO A 23 -1.63 -0.39 -10.19
C PRO A 23 -1.61 -0.90 -11.63
N GLU A 24 -2.57 -0.49 -12.45
CA GLU A 24 -2.67 -0.86 -13.87
C GLU A 24 -1.52 -0.30 -14.73
N LYS A 25 -1.07 0.93 -14.43
CA LYS A 25 0.05 1.56 -15.14
C LYS A 25 1.41 0.95 -14.80
N TYR A 26 1.58 0.45 -13.58
CA TYR A 26 2.85 -0.08 -13.08
C TYR A 26 2.67 -1.51 -12.51
N PRO A 27 2.13 -2.46 -13.27
CA PRO A 27 1.64 -3.73 -12.73
C PRO A 27 2.76 -4.55 -12.10
N SER A 28 3.97 -4.52 -12.63
CA SER A 28 5.12 -5.23 -12.05
C SER A 28 5.49 -4.75 -10.65
N LEU A 29 5.31 -3.46 -10.34
CA LEU A 29 5.58 -2.90 -9.02
C LEU A 29 4.60 -3.47 -7.99
N PHE A 30 3.30 -3.40 -8.29
CA PHE A 30 2.22 -3.85 -7.40
C PHE A 30 2.16 -5.37 -7.32
N HIS A 31 2.38 -6.08 -8.42
CA HIS A 31 2.40 -7.55 -8.44
C HIS A 31 3.51 -8.12 -7.54
N SER A 32 4.61 -7.39 -7.35
CA SER A 32 5.74 -7.86 -6.54
C SER A 32 5.58 -7.56 -5.04
N ALA A 33 4.63 -6.72 -4.64
CA ALA A 33 4.45 -6.25 -3.27
C ALA A 33 3.52 -7.16 -2.46
N ASP A 34 3.75 -7.22 -1.15
CA ASP A 34 2.93 -7.97 -0.20
C ASP A 34 1.86 -7.08 0.45
N VAL A 35 2.15 -5.78 0.56
CA VAL A 35 1.28 -4.78 1.18
C VAL A 35 1.33 -3.50 0.36
N ALA A 36 0.17 -2.88 0.15
CA ALA A 36 0.06 -1.52 -0.36
C ALA A 36 -0.27 -0.54 0.76
N LEU A 37 0.54 0.51 0.87
CA LEU A 37 0.21 1.68 1.69
C LEU A 37 -0.41 2.75 0.78
N LEU A 38 -1.68 3.06 1.01
CA LEU A 38 -2.33 4.20 0.40
C LEU A 38 -2.04 5.44 1.26
N THR A 39 -1.18 6.33 0.78
CA THR A 39 -0.59 7.41 1.58
C THR A 39 -1.22 8.77 1.28
N LYS A 40 -1.00 9.73 2.20
CA LYS A 40 -1.50 11.11 2.12
C LYS A 40 -3.03 11.19 2.07
N ILE A 41 -3.73 10.29 2.75
CA ILE A 41 -5.19 10.23 2.73
C ILE A 41 -5.87 11.51 3.24
N ASP A 42 -5.15 12.38 3.94
CA ASP A 42 -5.61 13.72 4.32
C ASP A 42 -5.88 14.64 3.12
N LEU A 43 -5.42 14.27 1.92
CA LEU A 43 -5.67 14.99 0.67
C LEU A 43 -6.74 14.34 -0.20
N ALA A 44 -7.27 13.18 0.18
CA ALA A 44 -8.15 12.38 -0.66
C ALA A 44 -9.37 13.17 -1.16
N ASP A 45 -10.02 13.91 -0.27
CA ASP A 45 -11.23 14.68 -0.62
C ASP A 45 -10.91 15.85 -1.54
N VAL A 46 -9.76 16.52 -1.33
CA VAL A 46 -9.34 17.69 -2.11
C VAL A 46 -8.96 17.31 -3.55
N VAL A 47 -8.48 16.09 -3.75
CA VAL A 47 -8.12 15.56 -5.08
C VAL A 47 -9.21 14.63 -5.65
N GLU A 48 -10.38 14.58 -5.02
CA GLU A 48 -11.53 13.77 -5.45
C GLU A 48 -11.18 12.29 -5.65
N PHE A 49 -10.31 11.75 -4.79
CA PHE A 49 -9.78 10.40 -4.93
C PHE A 49 -10.85 9.32 -4.76
N ASP A 50 -11.00 8.46 -5.76
CA ASP A 50 -11.93 7.33 -5.74
C ASP A 50 -11.26 6.08 -5.13
N ARG A 51 -11.47 5.90 -3.83
CA ARG A 51 -10.97 4.74 -3.07
C ARG A 51 -11.45 3.41 -3.65
N ALA A 52 -12.71 3.33 -4.09
CA ALA A 52 -13.27 2.08 -4.60
C ALA A 52 -12.58 1.68 -5.90
N ARG A 53 -12.32 2.64 -6.79
CA ARG A 53 -11.56 2.42 -8.01
C ARG A 53 -10.11 2.03 -7.73
N ALA A 54 -9.45 2.68 -6.79
CA ALA A 54 -8.08 2.34 -6.41
C ALA A 54 -7.98 0.91 -5.86
N TYR A 55 -8.92 0.51 -4.98
CA TYR A 55 -8.94 -0.85 -4.44
C TYR A 55 -9.23 -1.89 -5.53
N ALA A 56 -10.16 -1.61 -6.44
CA ALA A 56 -10.42 -2.49 -7.58
C ALA A 56 -9.21 -2.62 -8.51
N SER A 57 -8.49 -1.51 -8.75
CA SER A 57 -7.26 -1.52 -9.56
C SER A 57 -6.17 -2.37 -8.89
N ILE A 58 -5.97 -2.22 -7.59
CA ILE A 58 -5.04 -3.05 -6.80
C ILE A 58 -5.44 -4.54 -6.87
N GLU A 59 -6.70 -4.85 -6.60
CA GLU A 59 -7.21 -6.23 -6.61
C GLU A 59 -7.05 -6.88 -7.99
N SER A 60 -7.22 -6.11 -9.07
CA SER A 60 -7.05 -6.64 -10.44
C SER A 60 -5.60 -7.05 -10.76
N VAL A 61 -4.61 -6.39 -10.13
CA VAL A 61 -3.18 -6.63 -10.39
C VAL A 61 -2.57 -7.61 -9.39
N ARG A 62 -2.97 -7.54 -8.12
CA ARG A 62 -2.52 -8.41 -7.03
C ARG A 62 -3.70 -8.73 -6.10
N PRO A 63 -4.48 -9.78 -6.43
CA PRO A 63 -5.64 -10.18 -5.62
C PRO A 63 -5.27 -10.48 -4.18
N GLY A 64 -6.09 -10.00 -3.24
CA GLY A 64 -5.92 -10.25 -1.81
C GLY A 64 -4.75 -9.51 -1.16
N MET A 65 -4.11 -8.56 -1.85
CA MET A 65 -3.07 -7.73 -1.24
C MET A 65 -3.66 -6.90 -0.10
N ARG A 66 -2.98 -6.89 1.06
CA ARG A 66 -3.39 -6.04 2.18
C ARG A 66 -3.17 -4.58 1.82
N ILE A 67 -4.18 -3.75 2.08
CA ILE A 67 -4.12 -2.29 1.92
C ILE A 67 -4.21 -1.65 3.31
N ILE A 68 -3.33 -0.69 3.59
CA ILE A 68 -3.39 0.14 4.80
C ILE A 68 -3.37 1.60 4.37
N GLU A 69 -4.38 2.36 4.81
CA GLU A 69 -4.48 3.79 4.56
C GLU A 69 -3.68 4.57 5.59
N THR A 70 -2.88 5.55 5.15
CA THR A 70 -2.03 6.33 6.06
C THR A 70 -1.95 7.81 5.70
N SER A 71 -1.76 8.65 6.72
CA SER A 71 -1.37 10.06 6.58
C SER A 71 -0.28 10.40 7.58
N ALA A 72 0.92 10.72 7.07
CA ALA A 72 2.02 11.19 7.91
C ALA A 72 1.76 12.59 8.50
N LYS A 73 0.84 13.36 7.92
CA LYS A 73 0.48 14.71 8.39
C LYS A 73 -0.43 14.65 9.61
N THR A 74 -1.40 13.73 9.60
CA THR A 74 -2.42 13.62 10.67
C THR A 74 -2.13 12.49 11.65
N GLY A 75 -1.25 11.55 11.29
CA GLY A 75 -0.98 10.32 12.04
C GLY A 75 -1.95 9.19 11.74
N ALA A 76 -3.00 9.41 10.94
CA ALA A 76 -3.99 8.38 10.62
C ALA A 76 -3.34 7.12 10.04
N GLY A 77 -3.72 5.95 10.56
CA GLY A 77 -3.28 4.62 10.12
C GLY A 77 -1.79 4.29 10.36
N VAL A 78 -1.01 5.20 10.93
CA VAL A 78 0.41 4.94 11.25
C VAL A 78 0.54 3.87 12.33
N ASP A 79 -0.32 3.91 13.35
CA ASP A 79 -0.33 2.90 14.42
C ASP A 79 -0.73 1.52 13.89
N ASP A 80 -1.71 1.45 12.96
CA ASP A 80 -2.11 0.19 12.32
C ASP A 80 -0.96 -0.40 11.48
N TRP A 81 -0.24 0.46 10.76
CA TRP A 81 0.96 0.06 10.02
C TRP A 81 2.05 -0.48 10.95
N ILE A 82 2.33 0.22 12.07
CA ILE A 82 3.31 -0.22 13.07
C ILE A 82 2.88 -1.56 13.68
N ALA A 83 1.62 -1.68 14.08
CA ALA A 83 1.08 -2.91 14.66
C ALA A 83 1.23 -4.10 13.70
N TYR A 84 0.95 -3.89 12.40
CA TYR A 84 1.17 -4.90 11.37
C TYR A 84 2.64 -5.33 11.28
N LEU A 85 3.58 -4.38 11.27
CA LEU A 85 5.02 -4.69 11.24
C LEU A 85 5.48 -5.46 12.49
N VAL A 86 4.99 -5.09 13.67
CA VAL A 86 5.31 -5.76 14.93
C VAL A 86 4.82 -7.21 14.91
N ALA A 87 3.56 -7.44 14.54
CA ALA A 87 3.00 -8.79 14.43
C ALA A 87 3.80 -9.65 13.44
N ARG A 88 4.11 -9.09 12.26
CA ARG A 88 4.90 -9.79 11.24
C ARG A 88 6.30 -10.16 11.75
N ARG A 89 6.95 -9.28 12.51
CA ARG A 89 8.26 -9.57 13.09
C ARG A 89 8.19 -10.73 14.09
N GLU A 90 7.11 -10.84 14.86
CA GLU A 90 6.91 -11.88 15.87
C GLU A 90 6.60 -13.25 15.25
N ASP A 91 5.91 -13.28 14.11
CA ASP A 91 5.61 -14.51 13.37
C ASP A 91 6.85 -15.14 12.68
N ARG A 92 8.02 -14.48 12.72
CA ARG A 92 9.23 -15.00 12.09
C ARG A 92 9.91 -16.04 12.99
N PRO A 93 10.05 -17.31 12.56
CA PRO A 93 10.85 -18.29 13.29
C PRO A 93 12.30 -17.82 13.39
N ALA A 94 12.93 -18.09 14.53
CA ALA A 94 14.31 -17.72 14.84
C ALA A 94 15.33 -18.35 13.87
#